data_AF-A0A7X0GIM9-F1
#
_entry.id   AF-A0A7X0GIM9-F1
#
_cell.length_a   1.000
_cell.length_b   1.000
_cell.length_c   1.000
_cell.angle_alpha   90.00
_cell.angle_beta   90.00
_cell.angle_gamma   90.00
#
_symmetry.space_group_name_H-M   'P 1'
#
loop_
_entity.id
_entity.type
_entity.pdbx_description
1 polymer ?
#
loop_
_entity_poly.entity_id
_entity_poly.type
_entity_poly.pdbx_seq_one_letter_code
_entity_poly.pdbx_strand_id
1 'polypeptide(L)' 'MKEAAAMAAPLTLPVTLTVGEHTVEVGDLTLAPGEEVRPALAALFRSAADAFATGEQEGGDDGTP' A
#
# COMPACT_ATOMS: atom_id res chain seq x y z
N MET A 1 -1.49 -0.24 -38.92
CA MET A 1 -1.86 -1.09 -37.77
C MET A 1 -1.57 -0.27 -36.52
N LYS A 2 -2.49 0.63 -36.16
CA LYS A 2 -2.39 1.50 -34.99
C LYS A 2 -3.59 1.08 -34.16
N GLU A 3 -3.43 -0.01 -33.43
CA GLU A 3 -4.47 -0.45 -32.51
C GLU A 3 -4.76 0.73 -31.59
N ALA A 4 -6.03 1.11 -31.56
CA ALA A 4 -6.54 2.01 -30.56
C ALA A 4 -6.02 1.51 -29.22
N ALA A 5 -5.27 2.36 -28.52
CA ALA A 5 -5.07 2.20 -27.09
C ALA A 5 -6.49 2.18 -26.51
N ALA A 6 -7.05 0.97 -26.32
CA ALA A 6 -8.19 0.77 -25.47
C ALA A 6 -7.85 1.54 -24.18
N MET A 7 -8.77 2.37 -23.69
CA MET A 7 -8.65 3.00 -22.38
C MET A 7 -8.45 1.89 -21.36
N ALA A 8 -7.20 1.50 -21.14
CA ALA A 8 -6.88 0.37 -20.30
C ALA A 8 -7.14 0.87 -18.88
N ALA A 9 -8.15 0.27 -18.26
CA ALA A 9 -8.56 0.65 -16.91
C ALA A 9 -7.42 0.33 -15.94
N PRO A 10 -7.25 1.14 -14.89
CA PRO A 10 -6.30 0.81 -13.84
C PRO A 10 -6.66 -0.54 -13.22
N LEU A 11 -5.65 -1.37 -12.99
CA LEU A 11 -5.79 -2.65 -12.32
C LEU A 11 -5.67 -2.42 -10.82
N THR A 12 -6.69 -2.80 -10.04
CA THR A 12 -6.67 -2.72 -8.58
C THR A 12 -6.49 -4.13 -8.01
N LEU A 13 -5.49 -4.32 -7.15
CA LEU A 13 -5.15 -5.60 -6.54
C LEU A 13 -5.07 -5.44 -5.02
N PRO A 14 -5.78 -6.27 -4.23
CA PRO A 14 -5.60 -6.26 -2.78
C PRO A 14 -4.21 -6.80 -2.42
N VAL A 15 -3.55 -6.14 -1.46
CA VAL A 15 -2.24 -6.52 -0.95
C VAL A 15 -2.37 -6.97 0.49
N THR A 16 -1.94 -8.21 0.75
CA THR A 16 -1.89 -8.79 2.10
C THR A 16 -0.45 -9.01 2.54
N LEU A 17 -0.15 -8.75 3.81
CA LEU A 17 1.12 -9.06 4.44
C LEU A 17 0.94 -10.22 5.41
N THR A 18 1.80 -11.24 5.27
CA THR A 18 1.84 -12.37 6.20
C THR A 18 3.13 -12.34 7.01
N VAL A 19 3.01 -12.36 8.34
CA VAL A 19 4.13 -12.40 9.29
C VAL A 19 3.90 -13.55 10.26
N GLY A 20 4.71 -14.60 10.14
CA GLY A 20 4.50 -15.84 10.90
C GLY A 20 3.14 -16.44 10.57
N GLU A 21 2.27 -16.50 11.58
CA GLU A 21 0.92 -17.06 11.49
C GLU A 21 -0.16 -15.99 11.21
N HIS A 22 0.22 -14.71 11.18
CA HIS A 22 -0.71 -13.60 11.01
C HIS A 22 -0.73 -13.13 9.56
N THR A 23 -1.92 -13.02 8.97
CA THR A 23 -2.13 -12.36 7.68
C THR A 23 -3.03 -11.16 7.88
N VAL A 24 -2.59 -10.00 7.39
CA VAL A 24 -3.33 -8.74 7.46
C VAL A 24 -3.44 -8.13 6.06
N GLU A 25 -4.55 -7.47 5.79
CA GLU A 25 -4.71 -6.65 4.58
C GLU A 25 -4.00 -5.31 4.79
N VAL A 26 -3.10 -4.96 3.87
CA VAL A 26 -2.33 -3.71 3.89
C VAL A 26 -3.05 -2.62 3.11
N GLY A 27 -3.84 -2.99 2.11
CA GLY A 27 -4.65 -2.10 1.28
C GLY A 27 -4.63 -2.51 -0.18
N ASP A 28 -5.04 -1.60 -1.07
CA ASP A 28 -5.13 -1.85 -2.50
C ASP A 28 -3.96 -1.23 -3.28
N LEU A 29 -3.33 -2.03 -4.14
CA LEU A 29 -2.38 -1.55 -5.14
C LEU A 29 -3.12 -1.26 -6.45
N THR A 30 -3.14 0.01 -6.85
CA THR A 30 -3.70 0.43 -8.15
C THR A 30 -2.57 0.67 -9.13
N LEU A 31 -2.62 0.03 -10.30
CA LEU A 31 -1.61 0.13 -11.35
C LEU A 31 -2.23 0.68 -12.64
N ALA A 32 -1.62 1.71 -13.21
CA ALA A 32 -1.96 2.14 -14.56
C ALA A 32 -1.43 1.14 -15.61
N PRO A 33 -2.00 1.13 -16.82
CA PRO A 33 -1.50 0.30 -17.92
C PRO A 33 -0.06 0.64 -18.27
N GLY A 34 0.82 -0.37 -18.28
CA GLY A 34 2.25 -0.19 -18.52
C GLY A 34 3.04 0.30 -17.31
N GLU A 35 2.41 0.48 -16.16
CA GLU A 35 3.09 0.78 -14.90
C GLU A 35 3.80 -0.46 -14.35
N GLU A 36 5.01 -0.27 -13.84
CA GLU A 36 5.78 -1.36 -13.26
C GLU A 36 5.30 -1.68 -11.84
N VAL A 37 5.02 -2.96 -11.60
CA VAL A 37 4.53 -3.45 -10.29
C VAL A 37 5.53 -3.19 -9.16
N ARG A 38 6.84 -3.36 -9.45
CA ARG A 38 7.91 -3.27 -8.42
C ARG A 38 8.00 -1.89 -7.76
N PRO A 39 8.12 -0.76 -8.49
CA PRO A 39 8.16 0.56 -7.87
C PRO A 39 6.86 0.93 -7.17
N ALA A 40 5.70 0.56 -7.73
CA ALA A 40 4.40 0.84 -7.12
C ALA A 40 4.21 0.10 -5.79
N LEU A 41 4.59 -1.18 -5.73
CA LEU A 41 4.57 -1.96 -4.50
C LEU A 41 5.52 -1.39 -3.44
N ALA A 42 6.72 -0.95 -3.85
CA ALA A 42 7.67 -0.31 -2.93
C ALA A 42 7.13 1.01 -2.36
N ALA A 43 6.39 1.79 -3.15
CA ALA A 43 5.74 3.01 -2.68
C ALA A 43 4.63 2.69 -1.66
N LEU A 44 3.81 1.67 -1.92
CA LEU A 44 2.75 1.21 -1.00
C LEU A 44 3.34 0.81 0.36
N PHE A 45 4.38 -0.03 0.39
CA PHE A 45 4.99 -0.46 1.64
C PHE A 45 5.70 0.67 2.39
N ARG A 46 6.30 1.64 1.68
CA ARG A 46 6.88 2.83 2.33
C ARG A 46 5.80 3.68 2.98
N SER A 47 4.68 3.90 2.30
CA SER A 47 3.54 4.64 2.86
C SER A 47 2.95 3.92 4.08
N ALA A 48 2.83 2.59 4.03
CA ALA A 48 2.38 1.81 5.17
C ALA A 48 3.35 1.94 6.35
N ALA A 49 4.66 1.81 6.11
CA ALA A 49 5.68 1.96 7.14
C ALA A 49 5.69 3.37 7.77
N ASP A 50 5.50 4.42 6.97
CA ASP A 50 5.40 5.81 7.45
C ASP A 50 4.19 5.98 8.39
N ALA A 51 3.03 5.42 8.02
CA ALA A 51 1.82 5.46 8.84
C ALA A 51 2.03 4.79 10.21
N PHE A 52 2.72 3.64 10.26
CA PHE A 52 3.07 2.98 11.50
C PHE A 52 4.00 3.85 12.36
N ALA A 53 5.03 4.44 11.76
CA ALA A 53 5.98 5.30 12.47
C ALA A 53 5.32 6.57 13.06
N THR A 54 4.31 7.13 12.39
CA THR A 54 3.54 8.27 12.91
C THR A 54 2.54 7.90 14.01
N GLY A 55 2.03 6.66 14.03
CA GLY A 55 1.08 6.19 15.05
C GLY A 55 1.72 5.92 16.42
N GLU A 56 3.04 5.74 16.48
CA GLU A 56 3.78 5.54 17.73
C GLU A 56 4.01 6.84 18.54
N GLN A 57 3.62 8.01 18.00
CA GLN A 57 3.78 9.31 18.68
C GLN A 57 2.54 9.80 19.47
N GLU A 58 1.41 9.08 19.45
CA GLU A 58 0.18 9.41 20.21
C GLU A 58 0.05 8.57 21.51
N GLY A 59 1.15 8.37 22.23
CA GLY A 59 1.19 7.66 23.52
C GLY A 59 1.86 8.46 24.63
N GLY A 60 1.79 9.79 24.58
CA GLY A 60 2.28 10.68 25.62
C GLY A 60 1.13 11.23 26.46
N ASP A 61 1.21 11.01 27.77
CA ASP A 61 0.35 11.55 28.84
C ASP A 61 -0.92 10.74 29.16
N ASP A 62 -0.76 9.64 29.91
CA ASP A 62 -1.73 9.32 30.95
C ASP A 62 -1.08 9.69 32.29
N GLY A 63 -1.29 10.96 32.64
CA GLY A 63 -0.83 11.57 33.88
C GLY A 63 -1.23 10.71 35.08
N THR A 64 -0.22 10.19 35.78
CA THR A 64 -0.41 9.59 37.09
C THR A 64 -0.48 10.72 38.14
N PRO A 65 -1.45 10.67 39.07
CA PRO A 65 -1.93 11.80 39.88
C PRO A 65 -0.94 12.33 40.92
#